data_AF-A0A925QFP3-F1
#
_entry.id   AF-A0A925QFP3-F1
#
_cell.length_a   1.000
_cell.length_b   1.000
_cell.length_c   1.000
_cell.angle_alpha   90.00
_cell.angle_beta   90.00
_cell.angle_gamma   90.00
#
_symmetry.space_group_name_H-M   'P 1'
#
loop_
_entity.id
_entity.type
_entity.pdbx_description
1 polymer ?
#
loop_
_entity_poly.entity_id
_entity_poly.type
_entity_poly.pdbx_seq_one_letter_code
_entity_poly.pdbx_strand_id
1 'polypeptide(L)'
;MSLVVNQTTTKNCSKCGAAFGCGITSTNANCWCMDLPNVGPVATSDQDCLCPNCLAEAIAGLSLADNQATEAPTSATYLEGPLVEGEDYYLEGAAMVFTAHFLLRRGYCCESGCRHCPFDSI
;
A
#
# COMPACT_ATOMS: atom_id res chain seq x y z
N MET A 1 -13.20 -33.05 8.14
CA MET A 1 -12.60 -32.58 9.41
C MET A 1 -12.02 -31.19 9.17
N SER A 2 -12.73 -30.14 9.59
CA SER A 2 -12.32 -28.75 9.38
C SER A 2 -11.42 -28.30 10.53
N LEU A 3 -10.12 -28.13 10.26
CA LEU A 3 -9.20 -27.43 11.15
C LEU A 3 -9.38 -25.93 10.90
N VAL A 4 -10.30 -25.30 11.64
CA VAL A 4 -10.32 -23.84 11.76
C VAL A 4 -9.07 -23.42 12.53
N VAL A 5 -8.16 -22.76 11.83
CA VAL A 5 -6.94 -22.19 12.39
C VAL A 5 -7.33 -20.99 13.26
N ASN A 6 -7.61 -21.24 14.54
CA ASN A 6 -7.88 -20.23 15.56
C ASN A 6 -6.53 -19.71 16.10
N GLN A 7 -5.81 -18.94 15.28
CA GLN A 7 -4.45 -18.47 15.56
C GLN A 7 -4.44 -17.09 16.21
N THR A 8 -5.00 -16.97 17.41
CA THR A 8 -4.67 -15.85 18.28
C THR A 8 -3.29 -16.12 18.87
N THR A 9 -2.28 -15.44 18.36
CA THR A 9 -0.91 -15.56 18.90
C THR A 9 -0.68 -14.43 19.89
N THR A 10 -0.34 -14.80 21.14
CA THR A 10 0.11 -13.84 22.13
C THR A 10 1.51 -13.35 21.75
N LYS A 11 1.67 -12.03 21.62
CA LYS A 11 2.93 -11.34 21.35
C LYS A 11 3.23 -10.34 22.46
N ASN A 12 4.48 -9.95 22.58
CA ASN A 12 4.92 -8.91 23.51
C ASN A 12 5.20 -7.63 22.74
N CYS A 13 4.74 -6.50 23.27
CA CYS A 13 4.96 -5.19 22.70
C CYS A 13 6.42 -4.77 22.84
N SER A 14 7.09 -4.39 21.76
CA SER A 14 8.49 -3.93 21.84
C SER A 14 8.65 -2.53 22.45
N LYS A 15 7.57 -1.73 22.51
CA LYS A 15 7.57 -0.40 23.16
C LYS A 15 7.34 -0.47 24.67
N CYS A 16 6.41 -1.31 25.15
CA CYS A 16 5.99 -1.32 26.56
C CYS A 16 6.08 -2.69 27.25
N GLY A 17 6.47 -3.75 26.55
CA GLY A 17 6.59 -5.13 27.07
C GLY A 17 5.25 -5.86 27.29
N ALA A 18 4.12 -5.17 27.19
CA ALA A 18 2.80 -5.76 27.45
C ALA A 18 2.51 -6.93 26.50
N ALA A 19 1.98 -8.03 27.06
CA ALA A 19 1.47 -9.14 26.28
C ALA A 19 0.10 -8.77 25.68
N PHE A 20 -0.09 -9.02 24.39
CA PHE A 20 -1.35 -8.77 23.69
C PHE A 20 -1.62 -9.86 22.65
N GLY A 21 -2.90 -10.07 22.33
CA GLY A 21 -3.31 -11.01 21.29
C GLY A 21 -3.28 -10.37 19.91
N CYS A 22 -2.64 -11.04 18.95
CA CYS A 22 -2.67 -10.70 17.54
C CYS A 22 -3.34 -11.84 16.75
N GLY A 23 -4.36 -11.50 15.95
CA GLY A 23 -5.11 -12.45 15.11
C GLY A 23 -6.62 -12.44 15.37
N ILE A 24 -7.36 -13.01 14.43
CA ILE A 24 -8.80 -13.23 14.55
C ILE A 24 -9.07 -14.32 15.60
N THR A 25 -10.11 -14.15 16.41
CA THR A 25 -10.58 -15.18 17.36
C THR A 25 -11.94 -15.69 16.91
N SER A 26 -12.30 -16.92 17.25
CA SER A 26 -13.65 -17.43 16.97
C SER A 26 -14.78 -16.67 17.71
N THR A 27 -14.45 -15.84 18.69
CA THR A 27 -15.40 -15.08 19.53
C THR A 27 -15.52 -13.61 19.15
N ASN A 28 -14.56 -13.05 18.40
CA ASN A 28 -14.63 -11.69 17.86
C ASN A 28 -14.46 -11.75 16.34
N ALA A 29 -15.51 -11.35 15.63
CA ALA A 29 -15.55 -11.31 14.17
C ALA A 29 -14.58 -10.28 13.56
N ASN A 30 -14.04 -9.36 14.38
CA ASN A 30 -13.11 -8.32 13.93
C ASN A 30 -11.85 -8.23 14.81
N CYS A 31 -10.71 -7.86 14.21
CA CYS A 31 -9.45 -7.60 14.91
C CYS A 31 -9.44 -6.15 15.39
N TRP A 32 -8.93 -5.89 16.61
CA TRP A 32 -8.78 -4.53 17.14
C TRP A 32 -7.90 -3.63 16.26
N CYS A 33 -6.98 -4.22 15.47
CA CYS A 33 -6.15 -3.45 14.54
C CYS A 33 -6.93 -2.88 13.36
N MET A 34 -8.10 -3.46 13.03
CA MET A 34 -8.98 -2.96 11.98
C MET A 34 -9.82 -1.75 12.43
N ASP A 35 -9.91 -1.49 13.73
CA ASP A 35 -10.56 -0.28 14.27
C ASP A 35 -9.62 0.94 14.23
N LEU A 36 -8.35 0.76 13.86
CA LEU A 36 -7.37 1.83 13.72
C LEU A 36 -7.39 2.40 12.30
N PRO A 37 -7.12 3.71 12.11
CA PRO A 37 -7.08 4.30 10.79
C PRO A 37 -5.95 3.69 9.97
N ASN A 38 -6.20 3.48 8.67
CA ASN A 38 -5.21 2.99 7.72
C ASN A 38 -4.19 4.09 7.39
N VAL A 39 -3.28 4.34 8.32
CA VAL A 39 -2.16 5.24 8.14
C VAL A 39 -0.97 4.50 7.54
N GLY A 40 -0.08 5.23 6.86
CA GLY A 40 1.13 4.67 6.25
C GLY A 40 2.02 3.91 7.26
N PRO A 41 3.13 3.30 6.80
CA PRO A 41 3.94 2.42 7.62
C PRO A 41 4.41 3.12 8.90
N VAL A 42 3.79 2.77 10.02
CA VAL A 42 4.17 3.22 11.37
C VAL A 42 5.43 2.49 11.84
N ALA A 43 5.71 1.33 11.24
CA ALA A 43 6.91 0.55 11.50
C ALA A 43 8.03 1.01 10.56
N THR A 44 9.08 1.61 11.13
CA THR A 44 10.40 1.59 10.51
C THR A 44 10.93 0.15 10.48
N SER A 45 11.90 -0.19 9.62
CA SER A 45 12.45 -1.55 9.47
C SER A 45 12.98 -2.21 10.75
N ASP A 46 13.03 -1.48 11.87
CA ASP A 46 13.50 -1.89 13.20
C ASP A 46 12.38 -2.04 14.26
N GLN A 47 11.10 -1.77 13.94
CA GLN A 47 10.00 -1.85 14.92
C GLN A 47 9.25 -3.19 14.85
N ASP A 48 9.47 -4.02 15.88
CA ASP A 48 8.73 -5.26 16.16
C ASP A 48 7.25 -5.00 16.58
N CYS A 49 6.49 -6.05 16.89
CA CYS A 49 5.06 -5.97 17.19
C CYS A 49 4.72 -4.96 18.31
N LEU A 50 3.70 -4.11 18.07
CA LEU A 50 3.17 -3.14 19.05
C LEU A 50 1.77 -3.54 19.53
N CYS A 51 1.50 -3.33 20.82
CA CYS A 51 0.16 -3.54 21.39
C CYS A 51 -0.81 -2.44 20.95
N PRO A 52 -2.14 -2.61 21.17
CA PRO A 52 -3.16 -1.66 20.73
C PRO A 52 -2.92 -0.22 21.19
N ASN A 53 -2.51 -0.04 22.45
CA ASN A 53 -2.25 1.29 23.01
C ASN A 53 -1.03 1.93 22.35
N CYS A 54 0.07 1.19 22.29
CA CYS A 54 1.32 1.69 21.73
C CYS A 54 1.24 1.96 20.24
N LEU A 55 0.47 1.15 19.50
CA LEU A 55 0.19 1.38 18.09
C LEU A 55 -0.70 2.60 17.90
N ALA A 56 -1.78 2.74 18.66
CA ALA A 56 -2.65 3.93 18.60
C ALA A 56 -1.88 5.22 18.92
N GLU A 57 -0.98 5.19 19.91
CA GLU A 57 -0.10 6.32 20.22
C GLU A 57 0.87 6.64 19.07
N ALA A 58 1.47 5.62 18.45
CA ALA A 58 2.37 5.81 17.33
C ALA A 58 1.64 6.40 16.12
N ILE A 59 0.41 5.96 15.88
CA ILE A 59 -0.50 6.50 14.86
C ILE A 59 -0.87 7.96 15.18
N ALA A 60 -1.23 8.26 16.43
CA ALA A 60 -1.57 9.62 16.86
C ALA A 60 -0.40 10.59 16.70
N GLY A 61 0.84 10.10 16.83
CA GLY A 61 2.06 10.87 16.61
C GLY A 61 2.40 11.16 15.15
N LEU A 62 1.73 10.54 14.17
CA LEU A 62 1.95 10.79 12.74
C LEU A 62 1.30 12.09 12.25
N SER A 63 0.35 12.64 13.01
CA SER A 63 -0.20 13.96 12.71
C SER A 63 0.75 15.02 13.25
N LEU A 64 1.72 15.46 12.43
CA LEU A 64 2.35 16.80 12.41
C LEU A 64 3.47 16.95 11.34
N ALA A 65 3.73 15.95 10.50
CA ALA A 65 4.62 16.11 9.35
C ALA A 65 4.08 15.35 8.13
N ASP A 66 3.00 15.88 7.58
CA ASP A 66 2.94 16.33 6.18
C ASP A 66 1.45 16.40 5.78
N ASN A 67 0.98 17.62 5.49
CA ASN A 67 -0.29 17.83 4.80
C ASN A 67 -0.10 17.47 3.33
N GLN A 68 0.12 16.19 3.07
CA GLN A 68 -0.06 15.62 1.76
C GLN A 68 -0.79 14.30 1.95
N ALA A 69 -2.11 14.44 2.08
CA ALA A 69 -3.02 13.49 1.46
C ALA A 69 -2.67 13.43 -0.04
N THR A 70 -1.68 12.63 -0.41
CA THR A 70 -1.85 11.78 -1.57
C THR A 70 -2.46 10.51 -1.04
N GLU A 71 -3.79 10.54 -1.00
CA GLU A 71 -4.63 9.38 -1.28
C GLU A 71 -3.87 8.51 -2.29
N ALA A 72 -3.71 7.21 -2.02
CA ALA A 72 -3.15 6.29 -3.01
C ALA A 72 -3.74 6.66 -4.36
N PRO A 73 -2.93 6.93 -5.41
CA PRO A 73 -3.45 7.38 -6.68
C PRO A 73 -4.35 6.27 -7.19
N THR A 74 -5.66 6.43 -6.97
CA THR A 74 -6.64 5.63 -7.67
C THR A 74 -6.35 5.93 -9.14
N SER A 75 -6.17 4.87 -9.91
CA SER A 75 -5.66 4.89 -11.28
C SER A 75 -6.41 5.80 -12.26
N ALA A 76 -7.47 6.47 -11.82
CA ALA A 76 -8.22 7.47 -12.56
C ALA A 76 -7.60 8.88 -12.57
N THR A 77 -6.87 9.30 -11.52
CA THR A 77 -6.36 10.70 -11.37
C THR A 77 -4.94 10.88 -11.92
N TYR A 78 -4.14 9.82 -12.00
CA TYR A 78 -2.73 9.92 -12.41
C TYR A 78 -2.53 10.29 -13.90
N LEU A 79 -3.59 10.34 -14.71
CA LEU A 79 -3.57 10.82 -16.10
C LEU A 79 -3.89 12.32 -16.25
N GLU A 80 -4.20 13.05 -15.18
CA GLU A 80 -4.67 14.45 -15.25
C GLU A 80 -3.56 15.48 -15.59
N GLY A 81 -2.33 15.02 -15.86
CA GLY A 81 -1.19 15.85 -16.24
C GLY A 81 -0.94 15.91 -17.76
N PRO A 82 -0.34 17.00 -18.29
CA PRO A 82 0.11 17.05 -19.67
C PRO A 82 1.17 15.96 -19.94
N LEU A 83 1.11 15.35 -21.12
CA LEU A 83 2.10 14.37 -21.55
C LEU A 83 3.46 15.06 -21.75
N VAL A 84 4.49 14.53 -21.10
CA VAL A 84 5.86 15.07 -21.20
C VAL A 84 6.66 14.28 -22.23
N GLU A 85 7.17 14.97 -23.25
CA GLU A 85 8.08 14.36 -24.24
C GLU A 85 9.41 13.99 -23.56
N GLY A 86 9.91 12.78 -23.83
CA GLY A 86 11.08 12.19 -23.20
C GLY A 86 10.78 11.38 -21.94
N GLU A 87 9.62 11.59 -21.31
CA GLU A 87 9.18 10.82 -20.14
C GLU A 87 8.00 9.90 -20.48
N ASP A 88 6.89 10.44 -20.98
CA ASP A 88 5.66 9.70 -21.27
C ASP A 88 5.63 9.19 -22.72
N TYR A 89 6.23 9.92 -23.64
CA TYR A 89 6.35 9.55 -25.04
C TYR A 89 7.59 10.15 -25.69
N TYR A 90 7.97 9.63 -26.84
CA TYR A 90 8.94 10.26 -27.73
C TYR A 90 8.49 10.11 -29.19
N LEU A 91 8.99 10.98 -30.07
CA LEU A 91 8.70 10.92 -31.50
C LEU A 91 9.80 10.12 -32.22
N GLU A 92 9.40 9.07 -32.93
CA GLU A 92 10.27 8.29 -33.81
C GLU A 92 9.81 8.53 -35.26
N GLY A 93 10.38 9.57 -35.89
CA GLY A 93 9.95 10.03 -37.21
C GLY A 93 8.56 10.66 -37.17
N ALA A 94 7.59 10.04 -37.86
CA ALA A 94 6.19 10.48 -37.85
C ALA A 94 5.32 9.75 -36.82
N ALA A 95 5.88 8.77 -36.10
CA ALA A 95 5.17 7.98 -35.11
C ALA A 95 5.43 8.50 -33.69
N MET A 96 4.36 8.59 -32.89
CA MET A 96 4.46 8.81 -31.44
C MET A 96 4.58 7.47 -30.74
N VAL A 97 5.64 7.30 -29.93
CA VAL A 97 5.92 6.07 -29.18
C VAL A 97 5.78 6.35 -27.69
N PHE A 98 4.83 5.67 -27.04
CA PHE A 98 4.65 5.75 -25.60
C PHE A 98 5.69 4.94 -24.84
N THR A 99 6.17 5.49 -23.73
CA THR A 99 7.13 4.83 -22.85
C THR A 99 6.43 3.91 -21.86
N ALA A 100 7.22 3.09 -21.15
CA ALA A 100 6.73 2.28 -20.04
C ALA A 100 6.11 3.14 -18.92
N HIS A 101 6.58 4.37 -18.72
CA HIS A 101 6.07 5.28 -17.69
C HIS A 101 4.62 5.67 -17.95
N PHE A 102 4.31 6.07 -19.18
CA PHE A 102 2.94 6.36 -19.58
C PHE A 102 2.03 5.14 -19.47
N LEU A 103 2.52 3.95 -19.87
CA LEU A 103 1.75 2.72 -19.82
C LEU A 103 1.46 2.26 -18.38
N LEU A 104 2.42 2.43 -17.46
CA LEU A 104 2.23 2.25 -16.02
C LEU A 104 1.21 3.25 -15.46
N ARG A 105 1.34 4.52 -15.85
CA ARG A 105 0.44 5.61 -15.42
C ARG A 105 -1.02 5.36 -15.85
N ARG A 106 -1.22 4.77 -17.03
CA ARG A 106 -2.56 4.40 -17.55
C ARG A 106 -3.20 3.25 -16.78
N GLY A 107 -2.41 2.39 -16.14
CA GLY A 107 -2.90 1.38 -15.21
C GLY A 107 -3.60 0.17 -15.83
N TYR A 108 -3.53 -0.04 -17.15
CA TYR A 108 -4.07 -1.26 -17.79
C TYR A 108 -3.28 -1.73 -19.03
N CYS A 109 -3.18 -3.05 -19.18
CA CYS A 109 -2.67 -3.72 -20.39
C CYS A 109 -3.77 -3.81 -21.45
N CYS A 110 -3.44 -3.49 -22.71
CA CYS A 110 -4.36 -3.58 -23.85
C CYS A 110 -4.07 -4.77 -24.77
N GLU A 111 -3.18 -5.69 -24.36
CA GLU A 111 -2.86 -6.95 -25.05
C GLU A 111 -2.38 -6.79 -26.50
N SER A 112 -1.90 -5.60 -26.86
CA SER A 112 -1.48 -5.27 -28.23
C SER A 112 -0.01 -5.61 -28.52
N GLY A 113 0.70 -6.26 -27.59
CA GLY A 113 2.09 -6.66 -27.76
C GLY A 113 3.08 -5.50 -27.90
N CYS A 114 2.88 -4.41 -27.15
CA CYS A 114 3.71 -3.20 -27.24
C CYS A 114 5.14 -3.45 -26.74
N ARG A 115 6.14 -2.86 -27.42
CA ARG A 115 7.57 -3.04 -27.09
C ARG A 115 7.96 -2.52 -25.69
N HIS A 116 7.25 -1.52 -25.17
CA HIS A 116 7.49 -0.92 -23.86
C HIS A 116 6.48 -1.37 -22.80
N CYS A 117 5.79 -2.49 -23.03
CA CYS A 117 4.75 -2.97 -22.12
C CYS A 117 5.35 -3.33 -20.75
N PRO A 118 4.92 -2.68 -19.65
CA PRO A 118 5.39 -3.00 -18.32
C PRO A 118 4.68 -4.23 -17.72
N PHE A 119 3.65 -4.78 -18.39
CA PHE A 119 2.77 -5.84 -17.89
C PHE A 119 3.06 -7.23 -18.51
N ASP A 120 4.26 -7.47 -19.05
CA ASP A 120 4.65 -8.68 -19.81
C ASP A 120 4.60 -10.01 -19.02
N SER A 121 4.01 -10.06 -17.82
CA SER A 121 4.05 -11.25 -16.96
C SER A 121 2.77 -11.48 -16.13
N ILE A 122 1.59 -11.13 -16.66
CA ILE A 122 0.31 -11.45 -16.02
C ILE A 122 -0.54 -12.42 -16.84
#